data_AF-A0A6A6D9I4-F1
#
_entry.id   AF-A0A6A6D9I4-F1
#
_cell.length_a   1.000
_cell.length_b   1.000
_cell.length_c   1.000
_cell.angle_alpha   90.00
_cell.angle_beta   90.00
_cell.angle_gamma   90.00
#
_symmetry.space_group_name_H-M   'P 1'
#
loop_
_entity.id
_entity.type
_entity.pdbx_description
1 polymer ?
#
loop_
_entity_poly.entity_id
_entity_poly.type
_entity_poly.pdbx_seq_one_letter_code
_entity_poly.pdbx_strand_id
1 'polypeptide(L)' 'MRAFGTEISRNRRIPAELSILQRSAIIAKAEAGVSYKELAAEFQCSKSCISKTIQRWNKHAKVESLPRSG' A
#
# COMPACT_ATOMS: atom_id res chain seq x y z
N MET A 1 -3.93 -13.82 -24.74
CA MET A 1 -4.76 -14.99 -24.35
C MET A 1 -5.16 -14.79 -22.88
N ARG A 2 -6.46 -14.73 -22.55
CA ARG A 2 -6.99 -14.61 -21.18
C ARG A 2 -7.53 -15.99 -20.77
N ALA A 3 -7.25 -16.46 -19.56
CA ALA A 3 -7.69 -17.76 -19.09
C ALA A 3 -9.20 -17.78 -18.82
N PHE A 4 -9.86 -18.87 -19.24
CA PHE A 4 -11.29 -19.12 -19.05
C PHE A 4 -11.59 -19.33 -17.55
N GLY A 5 -12.56 -18.60 -16.99
CA GLY A 5 -13.12 -18.91 -15.66
C GLY A 5 -12.91 -17.89 -14.52
N THR A 6 -12.31 -16.72 -14.76
CA THR A 6 -12.33 -15.65 -13.73
C THR A 6 -13.44 -14.66 -14.02
N GLU A 7 -14.63 -14.92 -13.46
CA GLU A 7 -15.70 -13.92 -13.39
C GLU A 7 -15.19 -12.74 -12.54
N ILE A 8 -14.79 -11.66 -13.20
CA ILE A 8 -14.50 -10.41 -12.50
C ILE A 8 -15.86 -9.82 -12.13
N SER A 9 -16.28 -10.07 -10.90
CA SER A 9 -17.37 -9.30 -10.29
C SER A 9 -17.08 -7.82 -10.53
N ARG A 10 -17.99 -7.14 -11.24
CA ARG A 10 -17.94 -5.69 -11.50
C ARG A 10 -17.85 -4.84 -10.21
N ASN A 11 -18.09 -5.46 -9.06
CA ASN A 11 -18.08 -4.84 -7.73
C ASN A 11 -16.83 -5.16 -6.90
N ARG A 12 -15.79 -5.78 -7.47
CA ARG A 12 -14.52 -5.99 -6.76
C ARG A 12 -13.82 -4.64 -6.54
N ARG A 13 -14.15 -3.97 -5.42
CA ARG A 13 -13.30 -2.91 -4.87
C ARG A 13 -11.96 -3.55 -4.51
N ILE A 14 -10.91 -3.24 -5.23
CA ILE A 14 -9.55 -3.45 -4.73
C ILE A 14 -9.30 -2.32 -3.73
N PRO A 15 -9.29 -2.63 -2.42
CA PRO A 15 -8.19 -2.16 -1.61
C PRO A 15 -7.58 -3.44 -1.05
N ALA A 16 -6.73 -4.09 -1.84
CA ALA A 16 -5.80 -5.04 -1.22
C ALA A 16 -4.99 -4.20 -0.24
N GLU A 17 -5.18 -4.43 1.06
CA GLU A 17 -4.32 -3.80 2.06
C GLU A 17 -2.87 -4.12 1.69
N LEU A 18 -2.01 -3.10 1.68
CA LEU A 18 -0.58 -3.30 1.47
C LEU A 18 -0.08 -4.38 2.42
N SER A 19 0.64 -5.37 1.90
CA SER A 19 1.26 -6.38 2.76
C SER A 19 2.30 -5.71 3.67
N ILE A 20 2.63 -6.38 4.78
CA ILE A 20 3.66 -5.91 5.71
C ILE A 20 4.98 -5.70 4.96
N LEU A 21 5.35 -6.62 4.07
CA LEU A 21 6.53 -6.50 3.22
C LEU A 21 6.49 -5.26 2.33
N GLN A 22 5.37 -4.99 1.66
CA GLN A 22 5.23 -3.80 0.82
C GLN A 22 5.34 -2.52 1.64
N ARG A 23 4.72 -2.46 2.82
CA ARG A 23 4.82 -1.30 3.72
C ARG A 23 6.27 -1.06 4.17
N SER A 24 6.99 -2.12 4.54
CA SER A 24 8.40 -2.02 4.93
C SER A 24 9.28 -1.51 3.77
N ALA A 25 9.04 -2.00 2.55
CA ALA A 25 9.77 -1.56 1.36
C ALA A 25 9.46 -0.09 1.01
N ILE A 26 8.21 0.35 1.15
CA ILE A 26 7.83 1.76 0.97
C ILE A 26 8.57 2.66 1.97
N ILE A 27 8.63 2.26 3.25
CA ILE A 27 9.32 3.02 4.30
C ILE A 27 10.82 3.11 4.00
N ALA A 28 11.48 1.98 3.73
CA ALA A 28 12.91 1.95 3.44
C ALA A 28 13.29 2.82 2.22
N LYS A 29 12.47 2.79 1.16
CA LYS A 29 12.70 3.64 -0.03
C LYS A 29 12.37 5.10 0.22
N ALA A 30 11.38 5.40 1.04
CA ALA A 30 11.08 6.78 1.44
C ALA A 30 12.23 7.38 2.27
N GLU A 31 12.82 6.60 3.18
CA GLU A 31 14.02 6.99 3.93
C GLU A 31 15.24 7.20 3.02
N ALA A 32 15.35 6.43 1.93
CA ALA A 32 16.35 6.64 0.88
C ALA A 32 16.09 7.90 0.00
N GLY A 33 15.02 8.65 0.25
CA GLY A 33 14.70 9.89 -0.47
C GLY A 33 13.94 9.72 -1.79
N VAL A 34 13.41 8.53 -2.08
CA VAL A 34 12.58 8.29 -3.28
C VAL A 34 11.28 9.08 -3.19
N SER A 35 10.87 9.69 -4.30
CA SER A 35 9.67 10.53 -4.30
C SER A 35 8.39 9.71 -4.14
N TYR A 36 7.37 10.29 -3.50
CA TYR A 36 6.07 9.63 -3.34
C TYR A 36 5.39 9.31 -4.67
N LYS A 37 5.73 10.03 -5.75
CA LYS A 37 5.21 9.78 -7.10
C LYS A 37 5.78 8.47 -7.66
N GLU A 38 7.09 8.25 -7.49
CA GLU A 38 7.76 7.03 -7.94
C GLU A 38 7.30 5.82 -7.12
N LEU A 39 7.22 5.96 -5.80
CA LEU A 39 6.67 4.91 -4.93
C LEU A 39 5.23 4.54 -5.29
N ALA A 40 4.39 5.53 -5.57
CA ALA A 40 3.02 5.28 -6.01
C ALA A 40 2.95 4.49 -7.32
N ALA A 41 3.81 4.82 -8.28
CA ALA A 41 3.89 4.12 -9.57
C ALA A 41 4.42 2.68 -9.40
N GLU A 42 5.46 2.50 -8.59
CA GLU A 42 6.10 1.20 -8.36
C GLU A 42 5.18 0.23 -7.60
N PHE A 43 4.55 0.69 -6.53
CA PHE A 43 3.67 -0.15 -5.71
C PHE A 43 2.21 -0.15 -6.20
N GLN A 44 1.94 0.46 -7.37
CA GLN A 44 0.61 0.60 -7.97
C GLN A 44 -0.46 1.08 -6.97
N CYS A 45 -0.07 2.03 -6.12
CA CYS A 45 -0.89 2.57 -5.04
C CYS A 45 -1.09 4.07 -5.23
N SER A 46 -2.14 4.61 -4.62
CA SER A 46 -2.31 6.06 -4.61
C SER A 46 -1.21 6.75 -3.79
N LYS A 47 -0.83 7.98 -4.16
CA LYS A 47 0.07 8.81 -3.33
C LYS A 47 -0.45 8.98 -1.90
N SER A 48 -1.77 9.05 -1.73
CA SER A 48 -2.41 9.11 -0.41
C SER A 48 -2.17 7.85 0.42
N CYS A 49 -2.11 6.67 -0.21
CA CYS A 49 -1.77 5.41 0.46
C CYS A 49 -0.31 5.42 0.96
N ILE A 50 0.63 5.86 0.11
CA ILE A 50 2.05 6.02 0.48
C ILE A 50 2.19 6.99 1.65
N SER A 51 1.57 8.18 1.54
CA SER A 51 1.60 9.20 2.60
C SER A 51 1.04 8.68 3.92
N LYS A 52 -0.09 7.94 3.90
CA LYS A 52 -0.67 7.37 5.13
C LYS A 52 0.21 6.28 5.74
N THR A 53 0.89 5.49 4.91
CA THR A 53 1.83 4.46 5.37
C THR A 53 3.01 5.11 6.11
N ILE A 54 3.61 6.15 5.54
CA ILE A 54 4.73 6.88 6.14
C ILE A 54 4.29 7.63 7.41
N GLN A 55 3.13 8.31 7.39
CA GLN A 55 2.61 8.98 8.57
C GLN A 55 2.34 8.00 9.72
N ARG A 56 1.81 6.81 9.41
CA ARG A 56 1.61 5.75 10.40
C ARG A 56 2.93 5.25 10.98
N TRP A 57 3.94 5.06 10.13
CA TRP A 57 5.29 4.72 10.55
C TRP A 57 5.86 5.77 11.52
N ASN A 58 5.82 7.05 11.15
CA ASN A 58 6.33 8.14 11.99
C ASN A 58 5.62 8.25 13.34
N LYS A 59 4.31 7.94 13.39
CA LYS A 59 3.52 8.05 14.62
C LYS A 59 3.66 6.84 15.55
N HIS A 60 3.77 5.64 15.00
CA HIS A 60 3.63 4.40 15.77
C HIS A 60 4.83 3.46 15.66
N ALA A 61 5.77 3.69 14.73
CA ALA A 61 6.87 2.80 14.38
C ALA A 61 6.41 1.35 14.13
N LYS A 62 5.20 1.18 13.59
CA LYS A 62 4.59 -0.13 13.29
C LYS A 62 4.22 -0.22 11.82
N VAL A 63 4.52 -1.38 11.24
CA VAL A 63 4.23 -1.75 9.84
C VAL A 63 2.86 -2.45 9.73
N GLU A 64 2.37 -2.99 10.84
CA GLU A 64 1.11 -3.72 10.92
C GLU A 64 -0.12 -2.79 10.86
N SER A 65 -1.26 -3.36 10.46
CA SER A 65 -2.54 -2.68 10.59
C SER A 65 -2.90 -2.60 12.07
N LEU A 66 -3.17 -1.38 12.55
CA LEU A 66 -3.71 -1.17 13.89
C LEU A 66 -5.16 -1.69 13.95
N PRO A 67 -5.59 -2.20 15.12
CA PRO A 67 -6.98 -2.57 15.33
C PRO A 67 -7.90 -1.36 15.04
N ARG A 68 -9.05 -1.63 14.43
CA ARG A 68 -10.09 -0.60 14.27
C ARG A 68 -10.65 -0.29 15.65
N SER A 69 -10.67 1.00 16.03
CA SER A 69 -11.49 1.42 17.17
C SER A 69 -12.95 1.17 16.77
N GLY A 70 -13.60 0.23 17.47
CA GLY A 70 -15.02 -0.07 17.30
C GLY A 70 -15.90 1.14 17.56
#